data_AF-A0A970SQS3-F1
#
_entry.id   AF-A0A970SQS3-F1
#
_cell.length_a   1.000
_cell.length_b   1.000
_cell.length_c   1.000
_cell.angle_alpha   90.00
_cell.angle_beta   90.00
_cell.angle_gamma   90.00
#
_symmetry.space_group_name_H-M   'P 1'
#
loop_
_entity.id
_entity.type
_entity.pdbx_description
1 polymer ?
#
loop_
_entity_poly.entity_id
_entity_poly.type
_entity_poly.pdbx_seq_one_letter_code
_entity_poly.pdbx_strand_id
1 'polypeptide(L)' 'MPKEEEQVCCICDKKFKGYGNNPEPIKSEGRCCDECNETVVIKARIEKIMDSWIEEGA' A
#
# COMPACT_ATOMS: atom_id res chain seq x y z
N MET A 1 10.06 1.63 -24.46
CA MET A 1 9.36 1.46 -23.17
C MET A 1 10.06 0.34 -22.43
N PRO A 2 10.69 0.58 -21.28
CA PRO A 2 11.31 -0.51 -20.51
C PRO A 2 10.23 -1.53 -20.14
N LYS A 3 10.55 -2.82 -20.29
CA LYS A 3 9.64 -3.93 -19.96
C LYS A 3 9.26 -3.80 -18.49
N GLU A 4 7.96 -3.84 -18.17
CA GLU A 4 7.49 -3.90 -16.79
C GLU A 4 8.11 -5.13 -16.12
N GLU A 5 9.04 -4.89 -15.19
CA GLU A 5 9.70 -5.96 -14.44
C GLU A 5 8.69 -6.64 -13.51
N GLU A 6 8.74 -7.96 -13.45
CA GLU A 6 7.95 -8.75 -12.52
C GLU A 6 8.56 -8.63 -11.12
N GLN A 7 7.78 -8.12 -10.17
CA GLN A 7 8.18 -7.85 -8.80
C GLN A 7 7.36 -8.71 -7.82
N VAL A 8 7.79 -8.82 -6.56
CA VAL A 8 7.06 -9.53 -5.50
C VAL A 8 6.46 -8.53 -4.52
N CYS A 9 5.17 -8.66 -4.23
CA CYS A 9 4.46 -7.79 -3.29
C CYS A 9 4.95 -8.04 -1.87
N CYS A 10 5.45 -7.00 -1.19
CA CYS A 10 5.92 -7.09 0.20
C CYS A 10 4.84 -7.37 1.27
N ILE A 11 3.56 -7.46 0.88
CA ILE A 11 2.43 -7.71 1.79
C ILE A 11 1.88 -9.13 1.62
N CYS A 12 1.71 -9.61 0.38
CA CYS A 12 1.06 -10.90 0.10
C CYS A 12 1.98 -11.91 -0.59
N ASP A 13 3.25 -11.55 -0.84
CA ASP A 13 4.28 -12.38 -1.50
C ASP A 13 3.92 -12.88 -2.91
N LYS A 14 2.84 -12.36 -3.51
CA LYS A 14 2.47 -12.65 -4.90
C LYS A 14 3.29 -11.81 -5.87
N LYS A 15 3.58 -12.39 -7.03
CA LYS A 15 4.18 -11.67 -8.16
C LYS A 15 3.20 -10.67 -8.78
N PHE A 16 3.68 -9.51 -9.19
CA PHE A 16 2.92 -8.49 -9.90
C PHE A 16 3.78 -7.76 -10.94
N LYS A 17 3.15 -7.05 -11.87
CA LYS A 17 3.81 -6.25 -12.91
C LYS A 17 3.58 -4.77 -12.68
N GLY A 18 4.49 -3.94 -13.20
CA GLY A 18 4.44 -2.48 -13.08
C GLY A 18 5.34 -1.95 -11.97
N TYR A 19 5.17 -0.68 -11.59
CA TYR A 19 6.05 0.01 -10.63
C TYR A 19 5.78 -0.37 -9.17
N GLY A 20 4.57 -0.85 -8.85
CA GLY A 20 4.13 -1.13 -7.49
C GLY A 20 3.87 0.13 -6.65
N ASN A 21 3.09 -0.04 -5.59
CA ASN A 21 2.60 1.02 -4.72
C ASN A 21 3.43 1.11 -3.44
N ASN A 22 3.47 2.30 -2.84
CA ASN A 22 4.05 2.50 -1.51
C ASN A 22 3.23 1.68 -0.48
N PRO A 23 3.84 0.77 0.29
CA PRO A 23 3.12 -0.06 1.26
C PRO A 23 2.81 0.64 2.59
N GLU A 24 3.27 1.87 2.81
CA GLU A 24 2.96 2.65 4.03
C GLU A 24 1.45 2.90 4.17
N PRO A 25 0.83 2.62 5.34
CA PRO A 25 1.46 2.41 6.65
C PRO A 25 1.70 0.94 7.08
N ILE A 26 1.53 -0.04 6.19
CA ILE A 26 1.57 -1.47 6.53
C ILE A 26 3.00 -2.02 6.65
N LYS A 27 3.90 -1.54 5.79
CA LYS A 27 5.34 -1.83 5.79
C LYS A 27 6.10 -0.55 5.51
N SER A 28 7.30 -0.45 6.08
CA SER A 28 8.20 0.69 5.87
C SER A 28 9.08 0.60 4.62
N GLU A 29 9.16 -0.59 4.02
CA GLU A 29 10.03 -0.86 2.87
C GLU A 29 9.33 -1.76 1.84
N GLY A 30 9.84 -1.72 0.61
CA GLY A 30 9.35 -2.52 -0.50
C GLY A 30 8.24 -1.86 -1.31
N ARG A 31 7.59 -2.66 -2.16
CA ARG A 31 6.45 -2.26 -2.99
C ARG A 31 5.33 -3.28 -2.89
N CYS A 32 4.09 -2.82 -2.91
CA CYS A 32 2.91 -3.69 -2.92
C CYS A 32 2.18 -3.65 -4.26
N CYS A 33 1.49 -4.73 -4.59
CA CYS A 33 0.64 -4.79 -5.78
C CYS A 33 -0.61 -3.92 -5.63
N ASP A 34 -1.35 -3.72 -6.73
CA ASP A 34 -2.56 -2.90 -6.75
C ASP A 34 -3.66 -3.47 -5.83
N GLU A 35 -3.85 -4.80 -5.83
CA GLU A 35 -4.82 -5.49 -4.97
C GLU A 35 -4.57 -5.17 -3.47
N CYS A 36 -3.31 -5.27 -3.02
CA CYS A 36 -2.96 -4.93 -1.64
C CYS A 36 -3.05 -3.43 -1.36
N ASN A 37 -2.71 -2.59 -2.33
CA ASN A 37 -2.84 -1.15 -2.20
C ASN A 37 -4.30 -0.75 -1.96
N GLU A 38 -5.23 -1.28 -2.75
CA GLU A 38 -6.66 -0.98 -2.64
C GLU A 38 -7.31 -1.54 -1.38
N THR A 39 -7.02 -2.81 -1.05
CA THR A 39 -7.74 -3.53 0.00
C THR A 39 -7.12 -3.42 1.39
N VAL A 40 -5.81 -3.15 1.47
CA VAL A 40 -5.06 -3.09 2.74
C VAL A 40 -4.53 -1.69 3.00
N VAL A 41 -3.76 -1.14 2.06
CA VAL A 41 -2.98 0.08 2.30
C VAL A 41 -3.86 1.33 2.33
N ILE A 42 -4.70 1.54 1.32
CA ILE A 42 -5.62 2.69 1.26
C ILE A 42 -6.57 2.68 2.45
N LYS A 43 -7.09 1.50 2.83
CA LYS A 43 -7.93 1.35 4.01
C LYS A 43 -7.22 1.84 5.28
N ALA A 44 -5.98 1.37 5.53
CA ALA A 44 -5.21 1.80 6.69
C ALA A 44 -4.83 3.29 6.66
N ARG A 45 -4.63 3.88 5.47
CA ARG A 45 -4.41 5.33 5.32
C ARG A 45 -5.65 6.13 5.73
N ILE A 46 -6.83 5.69 5.30
CA ILE A 46 -8.09 6.34 5.67
C ILE A 46 -8.32 6.21 7.17
N GLU A 47 -8.13 5.03 7.76
CA GLU A 47 -8.26 4.81 9.20
C GLU A 47 -7.34 5.75 9.99
N LYS A 48 -6.06 5.85 9.62
CA LYS A 48 -5.11 6.77 10.27
C LYS A 48 -5.54 8.24 10.20
N ILE A 49 -6.11 8.65 9.05
CA ILE A 49 -6.67 9.99 8.91
C ILE A 49 -7.88 10.13 9.85
N MET A 50 -8.84 9.21 9.81
CA MET A 50 -10.04 9.25 10.67
C MET A 50 -9.69 9.29 12.16
N ASP A 51 -8.71 8.51 12.61
CA ASP A 51 -8.22 8.52 13.98
C ASP A 51 -7.69 9.91 14.36
N SER A 52 -6.92 10.56 13.48
CA SER A 52 -6.46 11.94 13.73
C SER A 52 -7.59 12.96 13.83
N TRP A 53 -8.68 12.80 13.06
CA TRP A 53 -9.86 13.68 13.19
C TRP A 53 -10.62 13.46 14.50
N ILE A 54 -10.60 12.24 15.04
CA ILE A 54 -11.22 11.93 16.35
C ILE A 54 -10.37 12.51 17.48
N GLU A 55 -9.04 12.37 17.40
CA GLU A 55 -8.11 12.88 18.42
C GLU A 55 -8.07 14.41 18.49
N GLU A 56 -8.20 15.10 17.35
CA GLU A 56 -8.23 16.57 17.29
C GLU A 56 -9.57 17.20 17.71
N GLY A 57 -10.55 16.38 18.12
CA GLY A 57 -11.78 16.83 18.77
C GLY A 57 -12.79 17.49 17.82
N ALA A 58 -13.46 16.66 17.01
CA ALA A 58 -14.68 17.04 16.30
C ALA A 58 -15.71 17.78 17.19
#